data_AF-X1DLC8-F1
#
_entry.id   AF-X1DLC8-F1
#
_cell.length_a   1.000
_cell.length_b   1.000
_cell.length_c   1.000
_cell.angle_alpha   90.00
_cell.angle_beta   90.00
_cell.angle_gamma   90.00
#
_symmetry.space_group_name_H-M   'P 1'
#
loop_
_entity.id
_entity.type
_entity.pdbx_description
1 polymer ?
#
loop_
_entity_poly.entity_id
_entity_poly.type
_entity_poly.pdbx_seq_one_letter_code
_entity_poly.pdbx_strand_id
1 'polypeptide(L)'
;AISASGDLEWVKNRGHKVNRVPEIPLVIDDKIQTVKKTKLMYSILTELGLEDDLRRVKKGKKTRAGKGKRRGRKYKGKKSILI
;
A
#
# COMPACT_ATOMS: atom_id res chain seq x y z
N ALA A 1 16.10 -2.69 -8.22
CA ALA A 1 14.79 -2.35 -7.58
C ALA A 1 14.09 -3.60 -7.03
N ILE A 2 13.97 -4.69 -7.80
CA ILE A 2 13.27 -5.92 -7.39
C ILE A 2 13.88 -6.57 -6.14
N SER A 3 15.22 -6.60 -6.03
CA SER A 3 15.87 -7.13 -4.81
C SER A 3 15.50 -6.33 -3.56
N ALA A 4 15.32 -5.01 -3.65
CA ALA A 4 15.02 -4.16 -2.51
C ALA A 4 13.57 -4.33 -2.01
N SER A 5 12.65 -4.85 -2.84
CA SER A 5 11.30 -5.20 -2.38
C SER A 5 11.26 -6.47 -1.53
N GLY A 6 12.27 -7.33 -1.60
CA GLY A 6 12.41 -8.49 -0.73
C GLY A 6 13.08 -8.18 0.61
N ASP A 7 13.62 -6.97 0.79
CA ASP A 7 14.34 -6.59 2.00
C ASP A 7 13.45 -5.76 2.95
N LEU A 8 13.24 -6.29 4.15
CA LEU A 8 12.40 -5.70 5.19
C LEU A 8 12.90 -4.33 5.65
N GLU A 9 14.22 -4.13 5.72
CA GLU A 9 14.83 -2.89 6.21
C GLU A 9 14.59 -1.75 5.22
N TRP A 10 14.82 -2.00 3.93
CA TRP A 10 14.53 -1.03 2.87
C TRP A 10 13.04 -0.66 2.80
N VAL A 11 12.14 -1.63 2.97
CA VAL A 11 10.69 -1.40 2.98
C VAL A 11 10.26 -0.53 4.17
N LYS A 12 10.80 -0.80 5.36
CA LYS A 12 10.55 0.00 6.57
C LYS A 12 11.11 1.42 6.44
N ASN A 13 12.34 1.57 5.94
CA ASN A 13 13.00 2.86 5.74
C ASN A 13 12.26 3.75 4.71
N ARG A 14 11.55 3.15 3.75
CA ARG A 14 10.67 3.88 2.82
C ARG A 14 9.40 4.42 3.49
N GLY A 15 9.09 3.99 4.72
CA GLY A 15 7.97 4.47 5.52
C GLY A 15 6.67 3.67 5.34
N HIS A 16 6.78 2.40 4.94
CA HIS A 16 5.67 1.44 4.94
C HIS A 16 5.49 0.82 6.33
N LYS A 17 4.24 0.56 6.73
CA LYS A 17 3.93 -0.06 8.02
C LYS A 17 3.66 -1.56 7.83
N VAL A 18 4.70 -2.37 8.04
CA VAL A 18 4.70 -3.83 7.77
C VAL A 18 4.90 -4.68 9.02
N ASN A 19 4.64 -4.14 10.22
CA ASN A 19 4.93 -4.82 11.48
C ASN A 19 4.10 -6.09 11.73
N ARG A 20 2.93 -6.21 11.09
CA ARG A 20 2.00 -7.33 11.25
C ARG A 20 2.02 -8.29 10.06
N VAL A 21 2.85 -8.02 9.05
CA VAL A 21 2.97 -8.89 7.87
C VAL A 21 3.88 -10.06 8.23
N PRO A 22 3.52 -11.31 7.90
CA PRO A 22 4.31 -12.49 8.28
C PRO A 22 5.72 -12.48 7.67
N GLU A 23 5.84 -12.14 6.39
CA GLU A 23 7.10 -12.19 5.65
C GLU A 23 7.15 -11.16 4.52
N ILE A 24 8.36 -10.81 4.10
CA ILE A 24 8.65 -10.03 2.89
C ILE A 24 9.74 -10.79 2.12
N PRO A 25 9.56 -11.08 0.82
CA PRO A 25 8.38 -10.80 0.00
C PRO A 25 7.17 -11.68 0.39
N LEU A 26 5.98 -11.10 0.45
CA LEU A 26 4.75 -11.83 0.74
C LEU A 26 4.28 -12.58 -0.52
N VAL A 27 4.22 -13.91 -0.44
CA VAL A 27 3.73 -14.76 -1.54
C VAL A 27 2.36 -15.32 -1.17
N ILE A 28 1.40 -15.26 -2.10
CA ILE A 28 0.01 -15.67 -1.90
C ILE A 28 -0.41 -16.57 -3.07
N ASP A 29 -1.34 -17.49 -2.81
CA ASP A 29 -1.95 -18.37 -3.80
C ASP A 29 -2.64 -17.61 -4.95
N ASP A 30 -2.60 -18.16 -6.16
CA ASP A 30 -3.12 -17.55 -7.39
C ASP A 30 -4.65 -17.33 -7.36
N LYS A 31 -5.35 -17.99 -6.45
CA LYS A 31 -6.80 -17.83 -6.24
C LYS A 31 -7.21 -16.38 -5.99
N ILE A 32 -6.31 -15.52 -5.50
CA ILE A 32 -6.60 -14.10 -5.27
C ILE A 32 -7.01 -13.36 -6.56
N GLN A 33 -6.56 -13.83 -7.73
CA GLN A 33 -6.91 -13.23 -9.02
C GLN A 33 -8.40 -13.40 -9.38
N THR A 34 -9.10 -14.36 -8.77
CA THR A 34 -10.53 -14.61 -9.03
C THR A 34 -11.46 -13.66 -8.25
N VAL A 35 -10.93 -12.88 -7.32
CA VAL A 35 -11.70 -11.98 -6.45
C VAL A 35 -12.26 -10.80 -7.24
N LYS A 36 -13.57 -10.83 -7.51
CA LYS A 36 -14.26 -9.74 -8.24
C LYS A 36 -14.69 -8.55 -7.37
N LYS A 37 -14.92 -8.78 -6.07
CA LYS A 37 -15.48 -7.76 -5.16
C LYS A 37 -14.37 -7.06 -4.38
N THR A 38 -14.30 -5.73 -4.49
CA THR A 38 -13.33 -4.92 -3.73
C THR A 38 -13.49 -5.06 -2.22
N LYS A 39 -14.71 -5.28 -1.72
CA LYS A 39 -14.95 -5.53 -0.30
C LYS A 39 -14.22 -6.78 0.19
N LEU A 40 -14.27 -7.86 -0.61
CA LEU A 40 -13.58 -9.11 -0.27
C LEU A 40 -12.06 -8.90 -0.31
N MET A 41 -11.55 -8.21 -1.34
CA MET A 41 -10.12 -7.87 -1.44
C MET A 41 -9.62 -7.04 -0.25
N TYR A 42 -10.43 -6.08 0.23
CA TYR A 42 -10.11 -5.30 1.42
C TYR A 42 -10.02 -6.17 2.69
N SER A 43 -10.95 -7.13 2.85
CA SER A 43 -10.92 -8.08 3.97
C SER A 43 -9.65 -8.93 3.92
N ILE A 44 -9.31 -9.50 2.76
CA ILE A 44 -8.09 -10.31 2.57
C ILE A 44 -6.84 -9.52 2.94
N LEU A 45 -6.69 -8.29 2.44
CA LEU A 45 -5.52 -7.45 2.78
C LEU A 45 -5.48 -7.08 4.27
N THR A 46 -6.63 -6.98 4.93
CA THR A 46 -6.70 -6.72 6.37
C THR A 46 -6.24 -7.94 7.17
N GLU A 47 -6.68 -9.14 6.78
CA GLU A 47 -6.26 -10.41 7.38
C GLU A 47 -4.75 -10.68 7.20
N LEU A 48 -4.18 -10.28 6.06
CA LEU A 48 -2.73 -10.35 5.79
C LEU A 48 -1.89 -9.34 6.61
N GLY A 49 -2.50 -8.53 7.47
CA GLY A 49 -1.80 -7.59 8.34
C GLY A 49 -1.42 -6.25 7.68
N LEU A 50 -1.91 -5.97 6.47
CA LEU A 50 -1.59 -4.73 5.72
C LEU A 50 -2.49 -3.54 6.08
N GLU A 51 -3.39 -3.70 7.04
CA GLU A 51 -4.37 -2.69 7.42
C GLU A 51 -3.73 -1.35 7.82
N ASP A 52 -2.64 -1.39 8.57
CA ASP A 52 -1.97 -0.17 9.05
C ASP A 52 -1.34 0.64 7.92
N ASP A 53 -0.86 -0.02 6.85
CA ASP A 53 -0.35 0.66 5.67
C ASP A 53 -1.49 1.28 4.84
N LEU A 54 -2.59 0.57 4.69
CA LEU A 54 -3.81 1.06 4.03
C LEU A 54 -4.38 2.30 4.75
N ARG A 55 -4.49 2.24 6.08
CA ARG A 55 -4.91 3.38 6.91
C ARG A 55 -3.95 4.57 6.77
N ARG A 56 -2.63 4.33 6.73
CA ARG A 56 -1.59 5.36 6.54
C ARG A 56 -1.77 6.09 5.22
N VAL A 57 -2.07 5.37 4.14
CA VAL A 57 -2.28 5.99 2.82
C VAL A 57 -3.61 6.71 2.73
N LYS A 58 -4.68 6.14 3.29
CA LYS A 58 -6.00 6.81 3.37
C LYS A 58 -5.91 8.15 4.10
N LYS A 59 -5.23 8.20 5.25
CA LYS A 59 -4.96 9.44 5.99
C LYS A 59 -3.96 10.38 5.28
N GLY A 60 -3.12 9.83 4.42
CA GLY A 60 -2.04 10.55 3.74
C GLY A 60 -2.45 11.35 2.49
N LYS A 61 -3.73 11.30 2.09
CA LYS A 61 -4.25 12.09 0.95
C LYS A 61 -4.38 13.56 1.36
N LYS A 62 -3.57 14.42 0.76
CA LYS A 62 -3.57 15.87 1.01
C LYS A 62 -3.72 16.69 -0.27
N THR A 63 -4.20 17.92 -0.13
CA THR A 63 -4.20 18.89 -1.23
C THR A 63 -2.76 19.29 -1.56
N ARG A 64 -2.43 19.34 -2.84
CA ARG A 64 -1.09 19.71 -3.33
C ARG A 64 -0.83 21.19 -3.07
N ALA A 65 0.34 21.50 -2.54
CA ALA A 65 0.80 22.87 -2.38
C ALA A 65 1.13 23.51 -3.74
N GLY A 66 1.03 24.84 -3.82
CA GLY A 66 1.38 25.63 -5.01
C GLY A 66 0.33 25.65 -6.12
N LYS A 67 0.73 26.15 -7.30
CA LYS A 67 -0.18 26.39 -8.45
C LYS A 67 -0.67 25.11 -9.13
N GLY A 68 0.02 23.99 -8.95
CA GLY A 68 -0.35 22.69 -9.54
C GLY A 68 -1.74 22.20 -9.14
N LYS A 69 -2.27 22.65 -7.98
CA LYS A 69 -3.64 22.34 -7.54
C LYS A 69 -4.71 22.87 -8.51
N ARG A 70 -4.43 23.98 -9.22
CA ARG A 70 -5.33 24.58 -10.22
C ARG A 70 -5.17 23.95 -11.61
N ARG A 71 -4.11 23.17 -11.84
CA ARG A 71 -3.80 22.52 -13.13
C ARG A 71 -4.20 21.03 -13.15
N GLY A 72 -5.35 20.69 -12.53
CA GLY A 72 -5.86 19.31 -12.44
C GLY A 72 -5.13 18.37 -11.46
N ARG A 73 -4.04 18.80 -10.81
CA ARG A 73 -3.23 17.96 -9.90
C ARG A 73 -3.50 18.25 -8.42
N LYS A 74 -4.79 18.38 -8.05
CA LYS A 74 -5.26 18.84 -6.73
C LYS A 74 -4.80 17.96 -5.57
N TYR A 75 -4.74 16.64 -5.74
CA TYR A 75 -4.41 15.71 -4.65
C TYR A 75 -2.99 15.13 -4.78
N LYS A 76 -2.34 14.90 -3.63
CA LYS A 76 -1.12 14.10 -3.49
C LYS A 76 -1.37 13.03 -2.42
N GLY A 77 -1.24 11.76 -2.80
CA GLY A 77 -1.34 10.62 -1.89
C GLY A 77 0.02 10.00 -1.58
N LYS A 78 0.08 9.23 -0.49
CA LYS A 78 1.21 8.34 -0.21
C LYS A 78 1.12 7.10 -1.13
N LYS A 79 2.24 6.43 -1.36
CA LYS A 79 2.28 5.13 -2.07
C LYS A 79 2.22 4.00 -1.03
N SER A 80 1.48 2.95 -1.36
CA SER A 80 1.24 1.77 -0.52
C SER A 80 1.75 0.51 -1.22
N ILE A 81 1.10 -0.62 -0.94
CA ILE A 81 1.29 -1.95 -1.52
C ILE A 81 1.21 -1.90 -3.04
N LEU A 82 2.04 -2.74 -3.66
CA LEU A 82 2.00 -3.11 -5.06
C LEU A 82 1.59 -4.59 -5.10
N ILE A 83 0.56 -4.91 -5.88
CA ILE A 83 0.03 -6.26 -6.13
C ILE A 83 0.15 -6.48 -7.63
#